data_AF-A0A449AF61-F1
#
_entry.id   AF-A0A449AF61-F1
#
_cell.length_a   1.000
_cell.length_b   1.000
_cell.length_c   1.000
_cell.angle_alpha   90.00
_cell.angle_beta   90.00
_cell.angle_gamma   90.00
#
_symmetry.space_group_name_H-M   'P 1'
#
loop_
_entity.id
_entity.type
_entity.pdbx_description
1 polymer ?
#
loop_
_entity_poly.entity_id
_entity_poly.type
_entity_poly.pdbx_seq_one_letter_code
_entity_poly.pdbx_strand_id
1 'polypeptide(L)'
;MITNYKYKDSLTWDRNLFWGIIFIGFALGMLVFSGLLTIFMRIIVNGNGNQLILFLTIGSLGIFVISMIQWFMSSKRSYAWSSIRLFLSIIFWAMLFSGLFHLLLVKDVASFSPSSLFLIMLAPILIMAIAAVLSFFDISMHKLSIVMSLLLVAFIIMAIISIFAYRAYFWVLLIQGAIFTINSLFAFRQIRQAEMFANNKLVLNAIFWTTELLNNYFHLLYVVVRLLLIRSRD
;
A
#
# COMPACT_ATOMS: atom_id res chain seq x y z
N MET A 1 -34.75 -22.42 22.97
CA MET A 1 -34.54 -21.13 22.29
C MET A 1 -33.34 -20.31 22.80
N ILE A 2 -32.60 -20.75 23.85
CA ILE A 2 -31.53 -19.96 24.50
C ILE A 2 -30.15 -20.13 23.81
N THR A 3 -29.95 -21.20 23.03
CA THR A 3 -28.67 -21.50 22.37
C THR A 3 -28.36 -20.64 21.14
N ASN A 4 -29.38 -20.15 20.44
CA ASN A 4 -29.19 -19.33 19.22
C ASN A 4 -28.73 -17.89 19.51
N TYR A 5 -29.07 -17.33 20.66
CA TYR A 5 -28.64 -15.97 21.02
C TYR A 5 -27.14 -15.91 21.33
N LYS A 6 -26.62 -16.86 22.15
CA LYS A 6 -25.19 -16.95 22.45
C LYS A 6 -24.31 -17.12 21.20
N TYR A 7 -24.78 -17.87 20.20
CA TYR A 7 -24.03 -18.11 18.97
C TYR A 7 -24.02 -16.89 18.02
N LYS A 8 -25.12 -16.15 17.98
CA LYS A 8 -25.21 -14.92 17.17
C LYS A 8 -24.34 -13.81 17.76
N ASP A 9 -24.32 -13.69 19.09
CA ASP A 9 -23.51 -12.69 19.79
C ASP A 9 -22.00 -12.97 19.66
N SER A 10 -21.57 -14.24 19.77
CA SER A 10 -20.16 -14.60 19.55
C SER A 10 -19.69 -14.30 18.13
N LEU A 11 -20.52 -14.61 17.12
CA LEU A 11 -20.21 -14.34 15.71
C LEU A 11 -20.03 -12.83 15.44
N THR A 12 -20.86 -11.98 16.05
CA THR A 12 -20.73 -10.53 15.91
C THR A 12 -19.49 -9.96 16.62
N TRP A 13 -19.09 -10.56 17.74
CA TRP A 13 -17.91 -10.15 18.48
C TRP A 13 -16.62 -10.48 17.71
N ASP A 14 -16.51 -11.70 17.18
CA ASP A 14 -15.36 -12.13 16.38
C ASP A 14 -15.19 -11.26 15.12
N ARG A 15 -16.31 -10.91 14.47
CA ARG A 15 -16.30 -9.98 13.33
C ARG A 15 -15.75 -8.60 13.72
N ASN A 16 -16.27 -8.02 14.80
CA ASN A 16 -15.84 -6.69 15.23
C ASN A 16 -14.37 -6.68 15.65
N LEU A 17 -13.90 -7.76 16.29
CA LEU A 17 -12.51 -7.93 16.67
C LEU A 17 -11.60 -8.09 15.44
N PHE A 18 -12.03 -8.84 14.43
CA PHE A 18 -11.30 -8.99 13.16
C PHE A 18 -11.09 -7.65 12.45
N TRP A 19 -12.16 -6.88 12.23
CA TRP A 19 -12.07 -5.54 11.64
C TRP A 19 -11.29 -4.56 12.52
N GLY A 20 -11.48 -4.63 13.84
CA GLY A 20 -10.75 -3.83 14.82
C GLY A 20 -9.23 -4.02 14.71
N ILE A 21 -8.76 -5.28 14.65
CA ILE A 21 -7.33 -5.58 14.46
C ILE A 21 -6.82 -5.03 13.13
N ILE A 22 -7.62 -5.12 12.05
CA ILE A 22 -7.22 -4.61 10.74
C ILE A 22 -7.00 -3.09 10.79
N PHE A 23 -7.99 -2.34 11.29
CA PHE A 23 -7.92 -0.87 11.33
C PHE A 23 -6.88 -0.35 12.33
N ILE A 24 -6.78 -0.95 13.52
CA ILE A 24 -5.74 -0.60 14.50
C ILE A 24 -4.36 -0.93 13.94
N GLY A 25 -4.19 -2.12 13.34
CA GLY A 25 -2.94 -2.51 12.71
C GLY A 25 -2.54 -1.58 11.56
N PHE A 26 -3.50 -1.14 10.76
CA PHE A 26 -3.27 -0.16 9.69
C PHE A 26 -2.81 1.20 10.28
N ALA A 27 -3.52 1.72 11.28
CA ALA A 27 -3.17 2.98 11.93
C ALA A 27 -1.78 2.93 12.60
N LEU A 28 -1.47 1.83 13.31
CA LEU A 28 -0.14 1.61 13.89
C LEU A 28 0.93 1.50 12.81
N GLY A 29 0.67 0.79 11.72
CA GLY A 29 1.60 0.70 10.59
C GLY A 29 1.89 2.07 9.97
N MET A 30 0.89 2.92 9.84
CA MET A 30 1.03 4.31 9.38
C MET A 30 1.85 5.18 10.34
N LEU A 31 1.69 5.00 11.66
CA LEU A 31 2.50 5.68 12.68
C LEU A 31 3.97 5.25 12.61
N VAL A 32 4.23 3.92 12.55
CA VAL A 32 5.58 3.37 12.41
C VAL A 32 6.24 3.85 11.12
N PHE A 33 5.50 3.84 10.00
CA PHE A 33 5.94 4.38 8.72
C PHE A 33 6.37 5.85 8.85
N SER A 34 5.53 6.69 9.47
CA SER A 34 5.81 8.13 9.61
C SER A 34 7.04 8.39 10.50
N GLY A 35 7.21 7.62 11.57
CA GLY A 35 8.40 7.67 12.42
C GLY A 35 9.67 7.27 11.68
N LEU A 36 9.65 6.14 10.96
CA LEU A 36 10.77 5.68 10.15
C LEU A 36 11.09 6.64 9.00
N LEU A 37 10.08 7.20 8.34
CA LEU A 37 10.23 8.19 7.29
C LEU A 37 11.00 9.41 7.81
N THR A 38 10.65 9.90 9.00
CA THR A 38 11.33 11.03 9.65
C THR A 38 12.80 10.69 9.97
N ILE A 39 13.06 9.50 10.51
CA ILE A 39 14.42 9.02 10.79
C ILE A 39 15.25 8.97 9.51
N PHE A 40 14.73 8.33 8.45
CA PHE A 40 15.44 8.23 7.19
C PHE A 40 15.66 9.59 6.53
N MET A 41 14.66 10.49 6.54
CA MET A 41 14.83 11.86 6.05
C MET A 41 15.95 12.60 6.77
N ARG A 42 16.08 12.45 8.09
CA ARG A 42 17.16 13.07 8.86
C ARG A 42 18.55 12.49 8.49
N ILE A 43 18.64 11.18 8.29
CA ILE A 43 19.87 10.53 7.81
C ILE A 43 20.23 11.06 6.42
N ILE A 44 19.23 11.22 5.55
CA ILE A 44 19.40 11.71 4.18
C ILE A 44 19.93 13.15 4.16
N VAL A 45 19.30 14.06 4.90
CA VAL A 45 19.67 15.50 4.92
C VAL A 45 21.07 15.72 5.51
N ASN A 46 21.47 14.92 6.50
CA ASN A 46 22.78 15.04 7.14
C ASN A 46 23.89 14.24 6.42
N GLY A 47 23.54 13.43 5.42
CA GLY A 47 24.47 12.60 4.66
C GLY A 47 24.99 13.32 3.41
N ASN A 48 26.26 13.09 3.06
CA ASN A 48 26.87 13.65 1.85
C ASN A 48 26.18 13.06 0.59
N GLY A 49 25.76 13.90 -0.37
CA GLY A 49 24.77 13.56 -1.42
C GLY A 49 25.09 12.37 -2.33
N ASN A 50 26.36 11.96 -2.47
CA ASN A 50 26.75 10.78 -3.28
C ASN A 50 26.62 9.45 -2.52
N GLN A 51 26.80 9.45 -1.20
CA GLN A 51 26.56 8.24 -0.38
C GLN A 51 25.07 7.94 -0.25
N LEU A 52 24.24 8.98 -0.40
CA LEU A 52 22.79 8.95 -0.35
C LEU A 52 22.16 8.10 -1.46
N ILE A 53 22.59 8.33 -2.71
CA ILE A 53 22.07 7.63 -3.88
C ILE A 53 22.49 6.16 -3.85
N LEU A 54 23.72 5.87 -3.42
CA LEU A 54 24.20 4.51 -3.20
C LEU A 54 23.42 3.81 -2.06
N PHE A 55 23.14 4.50 -0.95
CA PHE A 55 22.37 3.94 0.16
C PHE A 55 20.91 3.65 -0.23
N LEU A 56 20.26 4.56 -0.96
CA LEU A 56 18.90 4.37 -1.49
C LEU A 56 18.84 3.24 -2.52
N THR A 57 19.84 3.14 -3.41
CA THR A 57 19.90 2.12 -4.47
C THR A 57 20.24 0.74 -3.91
N ILE A 58 21.24 0.63 -3.03
CA ILE A 58 21.65 -0.65 -2.41
C ILE A 58 20.61 -1.12 -1.39
N GLY A 59 20.01 -0.21 -0.61
CA GLY A 59 18.97 -0.54 0.35
C GLY A 59 17.67 -0.99 -0.33
N SER A 60 17.24 -0.32 -1.40
CA SER A 60 16.08 -0.75 -2.19
C SER A 60 16.29 -2.08 -2.90
N LEU A 61 17.49 -2.35 -3.43
CA LEU A 61 17.85 -3.65 -4.01
C LEU A 61 17.92 -4.77 -2.95
N GLY A 62 18.58 -4.53 -1.82
CA GLY A 62 18.68 -5.51 -0.74
C GLY A 62 17.33 -5.89 -0.15
N ILE A 63 16.43 -4.92 -0.02
CA ILE A 63 15.07 -5.15 0.51
C ILE A 63 14.13 -5.70 -0.57
N PHE A 64 14.33 -5.38 -1.85
CA PHE A 64 13.64 -6.05 -2.96
C PHE A 64 13.96 -7.54 -3.01
N VAL A 65 15.23 -7.91 -2.82
CA VAL A 65 15.66 -9.31 -2.72
C VAL A 65 15.03 -10.00 -1.50
N ILE A 66 14.97 -9.34 -0.33
CA ILE A 66 14.28 -9.88 0.86
C ILE A 66 12.78 -10.04 0.60
N SER A 67 12.15 -9.10 -0.09
CA SER A 67 10.73 -9.12 -0.44
C SER A 67 10.40 -10.25 -1.43
N MET A 68 11.29 -10.51 -2.39
CA MET A 68 11.23 -11.66 -3.30
C MET A 68 11.39 -12.99 -2.55
N ILE A 69 12.39 -13.09 -1.67
CA ILE A 69 12.59 -14.28 -0.81
C ILE A 69 11.35 -14.55 0.06
N GLN A 70 10.70 -13.51 0.58
CA GLN A 70 9.47 -13.61 1.35
C GLN A 70 8.26 -14.06 0.53
N TRP A 71 8.15 -13.57 -0.72
CA TRP A 71 7.10 -14.01 -1.63
C TRP A 71 7.22 -15.50 -1.95
N PHE A 72 8.43 -15.99 -2.19
CA PHE A 72 8.74 -17.42 -2.38
C PHE A 72 8.48 -18.28 -1.12
N MET A 73 8.67 -17.71 0.08
CA MET A 73 8.46 -18.40 1.36
C MET A 73 7.00 -18.34 1.88
N SER A 74 6.09 -17.63 1.18
CA SER A 74 4.72 -17.35 1.65
C SER A 74 3.80 -18.58 1.80
N SER A 75 4.26 -19.77 1.38
CA SER A 75 3.56 -21.04 1.62
C SER A 75 3.49 -21.42 3.10
N LYS A 76 4.39 -20.91 3.96
CA LYS A 76 4.40 -21.16 5.41
C LYS A 76 3.74 -20.01 6.18
N ARG A 77 2.41 -19.96 6.20
CA ARG A 77 1.60 -18.96 6.94
C ARG A 77 1.73 -19.11 8.47
N SER A 78 2.80 -18.58 9.06
CA SER A 78 2.98 -18.43 10.52
C SER A 78 2.78 -16.98 10.97
N TYR A 79 2.42 -16.80 12.24
CA TYR A 79 2.27 -15.49 12.89
C TYR A 79 3.54 -14.65 12.80
N ALA A 80 4.69 -15.23 13.14
CA ALA A 80 5.97 -14.54 13.11
C ALA A 80 6.29 -14.03 11.68
N TRP A 81 6.07 -14.86 10.66
CA TRP A 81 6.35 -14.49 9.27
C TRP A 81 5.43 -13.39 8.74
N SER A 82 4.15 -13.40 9.11
CA SER A 82 3.20 -12.36 8.67
C SER A 82 3.55 -10.99 9.28
N SER A 83 3.92 -10.97 10.56
CA SER A 83 4.37 -9.75 11.24
C SER A 83 5.73 -9.24 10.74
N ILE A 84 6.67 -10.15 10.45
CA ILE A 84 7.97 -9.80 9.84
C ILE A 84 7.78 -9.20 8.44
N ARG A 85 6.89 -9.78 7.63
CA ARG A 85 6.52 -9.25 6.30
C ARG A 85 5.95 -7.84 6.40
N LEU A 86 5.04 -7.61 7.35
CA LEU A 86 4.47 -6.29 7.61
C LEU A 86 5.57 -5.25 7.94
N PHE A 87 6.43 -5.58 8.90
CA PHE A 87 7.47 -4.66 9.37
C PHE A 87 8.49 -4.33 8.27
N LEU A 88 8.94 -5.34 7.51
CA LEU A 88 9.88 -5.14 6.42
C LEU A 88 9.27 -4.35 5.25
N SER A 89 7.98 -4.54 4.96
CA SER A 89 7.28 -3.68 4.00
C SER A 89 7.28 -2.22 4.44
N ILE A 90 6.97 -1.94 5.70
CA ILE A 90 6.95 -0.57 6.22
C ILE A 90 8.34 0.07 6.11
N ILE A 91 9.42 -0.66 6.46
CA ILE A 91 10.80 -0.17 6.32
C ILE A 91 11.12 0.13 4.85
N PHE A 92 10.79 -0.80 3.94
CA PHE A 92 11.02 -0.63 2.51
C PHE A 92 10.39 0.66 1.99
N TRP A 93 9.09 0.84 2.27
CA TRP A 93 8.36 2.00 1.82
C TRP A 93 8.86 3.28 2.48
N ALA A 94 9.15 3.28 3.78
CA ALA A 94 9.69 4.45 4.47
C ALA A 94 11.03 4.91 3.88
N MET A 95 11.89 3.96 3.52
CA MET A 95 13.17 4.25 2.86
C MET A 95 13.00 4.75 1.42
N LEU A 96 12.05 4.18 0.66
CA LEU A 96 11.76 4.63 -0.69
C LEU A 96 11.14 6.04 -0.71
N PHE A 97 10.17 6.29 0.17
CA PHE A 97 9.51 7.60 0.27
C PHE A 97 10.42 8.68 0.82
N SER A 98 11.38 8.37 1.70
CA SER A 98 12.34 9.38 2.15
C SER A 98 13.20 9.89 0.98
N GLY A 99 13.64 9.00 0.08
CA GLY A 99 14.29 9.41 -1.18
C GLY A 99 13.40 10.27 -2.08
N LEU A 100 12.12 9.88 -2.25
CA LEU A 100 11.18 10.64 -3.09
C LEU A 100 10.84 12.02 -2.51
N PHE A 101 10.60 12.11 -1.20
CA PHE A 101 10.32 13.39 -0.55
C PHE A 101 11.55 14.29 -0.51
N HIS A 102 12.75 13.73 -0.34
CA HIS A 102 13.96 14.52 -0.48
C HIS A 102 14.10 15.09 -1.90
N LEU A 103 13.83 14.31 -2.94
CA LEU A 103 13.81 14.82 -4.32
C LEU A 103 12.77 15.91 -4.53
N LEU A 104 11.59 15.80 -3.92
CA LEU A 104 10.56 16.86 -3.92
C LEU A 104 11.07 18.14 -3.26
N LEU A 105 11.75 18.02 -2.12
CA LEU A 105 12.23 19.15 -1.33
C LEU A 105 13.47 19.83 -1.96
N VAL A 106 14.40 19.07 -2.54
CA VAL A 106 15.65 19.61 -3.13
C VAL A 106 15.44 20.23 -4.49
N LYS A 107 14.51 19.71 -5.30
CA LYS A 107 14.29 20.21 -6.66
C LYS A 107 13.49 21.51 -6.73
N ASP A 108 13.26 22.20 -5.61
CA ASP A 108 12.42 23.40 -5.52
C ASP A 108 11.15 23.25 -6.36
N VAL A 109 10.54 22.07 -6.23
CA VAL A 109 9.24 21.78 -6.83
C VAL A 109 8.24 22.63 -6.07
N ALA A 110 8.09 23.87 -6.52
CA ALA A 110 7.12 24.89 -6.17
C ALA A 110 6.51 24.79 -4.76
N SER A 111 7.02 25.58 -3.81
CA SER A 111 6.24 26.05 -2.65
C SER A 111 5.40 24.95 -1.96
N PHE A 112 6.01 23.82 -1.61
CA PHE A 112 5.29 22.75 -0.92
C PHE A 112 4.97 23.20 0.51
N SER A 113 3.77 23.75 0.70
CA SER A 113 3.27 24.05 2.04
C SER A 113 3.09 22.74 2.84
N PRO A 114 3.29 22.74 4.17
CA PRO A 114 3.05 21.57 5.01
C PRO A 114 1.65 20.95 4.84
N SER A 115 0.64 21.76 4.53
CA SER A 115 -0.73 21.29 4.23
C SER A 115 -0.80 20.49 2.92
N SER A 116 0.06 20.77 1.95
CA SER A 116 0.14 19.99 0.70
C SER A 116 0.65 18.56 0.94
N LEU A 117 1.59 18.36 1.88
CA LEU A 117 2.08 17.02 2.26
C LEU A 117 0.98 16.20 2.95
N PHE A 118 0.17 16.84 3.80
CA PHE A 118 -0.98 16.19 4.42
C PHE A 118 -2.00 15.72 3.36
N LEU A 119 -2.33 16.56 2.39
CA LEU A 119 -3.24 16.21 1.30
C LEU A 119 -2.70 15.04 0.44
N ILE A 120 -1.39 14.98 0.22
CA ILE A 120 -0.74 13.86 -0.47
C ILE A 120 -0.93 12.55 0.28
N MET A 121 -0.75 12.54 1.60
CA MET A 121 -0.93 11.35 2.43
C MET A 121 -2.40 10.96 2.58
N LEU A 122 -3.31 11.94 2.52
CA LEU A 122 -4.75 11.73 2.63
C LEU A 122 -5.37 11.13 1.36
N ALA A 123 -4.88 11.51 0.16
CA ALA A 123 -5.47 11.06 -1.10
C ALA A 123 -5.56 9.53 -1.24
N PRO A 124 -4.51 8.73 -0.94
CA PRO A 124 -4.61 7.27 -0.93
C PRO A 124 -5.64 6.72 0.07
N ILE A 125 -5.77 7.34 1.25
CA ILE A 125 -6.77 6.95 2.26
C ILE A 125 -8.18 7.14 1.70
N LEU A 126 -8.44 8.28 1.06
CA LEU A 126 -9.75 8.56 0.45
C LEU A 126 -10.07 7.57 -0.68
N ILE A 127 -9.11 7.26 -1.54
CA ILE A 127 -9.27 6.26 -2.61
C ILE A 127 -9.62 4.90 -2.02
N MET A 128 -8.88 4.46 -1.00
CA MET A 128 -9.14 3.19 -0.33
C MET A 128 -10.49 3.19 0.41
N ALA A 129 -10.88 4.29 1.03
CA ALA A 129 -12.18 4.43 1.70
C ALA A 129 -13.33 4.30 0.70
N ILE A 130 -13.23 4.94 -0.47
CA ILE A 130 -14.21 4.78 -1.56
C ILE A 130 -14.24 3.32 -2.03
N ALA A 131 -13.07 2.69 -2.22
CA ALA A 131 -12.99 1.28 -2.59
C ALA A 131 -13.62 0.36 -1.53
N ALA A 132 -13.45 0.67 -0.24
CA ALA A 132 -14.09 -0.05 0.86
C ALA A 132 -15.62 0.09 0.80
N VAL A 133 -16.16 1.30 0.58
CA VAL A 133 -17.61 1.51 0.42
C VAL A 133 -18.13 0.78 -0.81
N LEU A 134 -17.44 0.88 -1.95
CA LEU A 134 -17.81 0.19 -3.20
C LEU A 134 -17.77 -1.34 -3.06
N SER A 135 -16.96 -1.87 -2.15
CA SER A 135 -16.88 -3.30 -1.87
C SER A 135 -18.21 -3.91 -1.39
N PHE A 136 -19.11 -3.09 -0.81
CA PHE A 136 -20.42 -3.52 -0.31
C PHE A 136 -21.49 -3.66 -1.39
N PHE A 137 -21.29 -3.08 -2.58
CA PHE A 137 -22.21 -3.21 -3.69
C PHE A 137 -22.00 -4.52 -4.45
N ASP A 138 -23.06 -5.07 -5.05
CA ASP A 138 -23.04 -6.32 -5.84
C ASP A 138 -22.47 -6.14 -7.26
N ILE A 139 -21.22 -5.67 -7.33
CA ILE A 139 -20.46 -5.65 -8.58
C ILE A 139 -19.96 -7.07 -8.87
N SER A 140 -20.21 -7.61 -10.07
CA SER A 140 -19.72 -8.95 -10.44
C SER A 140 -18.19 -9.01 -10.44
N MET A 141 -17.61 -9.99 -9.72
CA MET A 141 -16.15 -10.22 -9.67
C MET A 141 -15.57 -10.48 -11.06
N HIS A 142 -16.34 -11.16 -11.92
CA HIS A 142 -15.91 -11.44 -13.29
C HIS A 142 -15.75 -10.15 -14.11
N LYS A 143 -16.68 -9.19 -13.96
CA LYS A 143 -16.58 -7.90 -14.65
C LYS A 143 -15.35 -7.13 -14.19
N LEU A 144 -15.10 -7.12 -12.87
CA LEU A 144 -13.91 -6.49 -12.30
C LEU A 144 -12.60 -7.16 -12.74
N SER A 145 -12.57 -8.49 -12.86
CA SER A 145 -11.37 -9.20 -13.33
C SER A 145 -11.07 -8.90 -14.79
N ILE A 146 -12.08 -8.80 -15.66
CA ILE A 146 -11.91 -8.37 -17.05
C ILE A 146 -11.31 -6.96 -17.11
N VAL A 147 -11.88 -6.01 -16.35
CA VAL A 147 -11.37 -4.63 -16.30
C VAL A 147 -9.92 -4.60 -15.82
N MET A 148 -9.58 -5.38 -14.80
CA MET A 148 -8.22 -5.51 -14.29
C MET A 148 -7.27 -6.06 -15.36
N SER A 149 -7.67 -7.09 -16.11
CA SER A 149 -6.87 -7.64 -17.21
C SER A 149 -6.64 -6.62 -18.32
N LEU A 150 -7.68 -5.87 -18.72
CA LEU A 150 -7.56 -4.80 -19.72
C LEU A 150 -6.60 -3.70 -19.25
N LEU A 151 -6.70 -3.28 -17.98
CA LEU A 151 -5.78 -2.29 -17.40
C LEU A 151 -4.35 -2.81 -17.32
N LEU A 152 -4.14 -4.10 -17.03
CA LEU A 152 -2.81 -4.71 -17.01
C LEU A 152 -2.18 -4.70 -18.41
N VAL A 153 -2.95 -5.04 -19.45
CA VAL A 153 -2.49 -4.99 -20.84
C VAL A 153 -2.14 -3.55 -21.22
N ALA A 154 -3.02 -2.59 -20.91
CA ALA A 154 -2.76 -1.16 -21.15
C ALA A 154 -1.51 -0.68 -20.40
N PHE A 155 -1.30 -1.12 -19.16
CA PHE A 155 -0.11 -0.81 -18.36
C PHE A 155 1.16 -1.31 -19.04
N ILE A 156 1.20 -2.56 -19.51
CA ILE A 156 2.38 -3.13 -20.18
C ILE A 156 2.71 -2.35 -21.45
N ILE A 157 1.70 -2.07 -22.29
CA ILE A 157 1.88 -1.31 -23.53
C ILE A 157 2.43 0.10 -23.22
N MET A 158 1.81 0.81 -22.28
CA MET A 158 2.24 2.16 -21.92
C MET A 158 3.62 2.18 -21.24
N ALA A 159 3.95 1.16 -20.44
CA ALA A 159 5.26 1.02 -19.84
C ALA A 159 6.35 0.88 -20.91
N ILE A 160 6.13 0.06 -21.93
CA ILE A 160 7.05 -0.07 -23.08
C ILE A 160 7.20 1.26 -23.81
N ILE A 161 6.09 1.94 -24.12
CA ILE A 161 6.11 3.25 -24.78
C ILE A 161 6.90 4.28 -23.93
N SER A 162 6.76 4.23 -22.61
CA SER A 162 7.41 5.18 -21.69
C SER A 162 8.94 5.09 -21.68
N ILE A 163 9.51 3.97 -22.14
CA ILE A 163 10.96 3.83 -22.32
C ILE A 163 11.46 4.78 -23.41
N PHE A 164 10.66 4.97 -24.47
CA PHE A 164 11.01 5.82 -25.61
C PHE A 164 10.50 7.26 -25.48
N ALA A 165 9.35 7.44 -24.82
CA ALA A 165 8.71 8.73 -24.64
C ALA A 165 8.43 9.00 -23.16
N TYR A 166 9.30 9.76 -22.48
CA TYR A 166 9.16 10.05 -21.05
C TYR A 166 7.78 10.64 -20.67
N ARG A 167 7.18 11.47 -21.55
CA ARG A 167 5.83 12.02 -21.34
C ARG A 167 4.75 10.93 -21.21
N ALA A 168 4.95 9.77 -21.80
CA ALA A 168 4.02 8.64 -21.67
C ALA A 168 4.04 8.01 -20.27
N TYR A 169 5.09 8.25 -19.47
CA TYR A 169 5.19 7.77 -18.10
C TYR A 169 4.10 8.33 -17.17
N PHE A 170 3.57 9.53 -17.47
CA PHE A 170 2.40 10.08 -16.79
C PHE A 170 1.19 9.14 -16.89
N TRP A 171 0.90 8.63 -18.10
CA TRP A 171 -0.21 7.71 -18.33
C TRP A 171 0.00 6.35 -17.67
N VAL A 172 1.26 5.88 -17.63
CA VAL A 172 1.63 4.65 -16.87
C VAL A 172 1.22 4.79 -15.41
N LEU A 173 1.50 5.93 -14.78
CA LEU A 173 1.13 6.18 -13.39
C LEU A 173 -0.39 6.26 -13.18
N LEU A 174 -1.14 6.87 -14.11
CA LEU A 174 -2.60 6.90 -14.04
C LEU A 174 -3.21 5.48 -14.10
N ILE A 175 -2.74 4.65 -15.04
CA ILE A 175 -3.19 3.26 -15.17
C ILE A 175 -2.80 2.47 -13.91
N GLN A 176 -1.58 2.67 -13.39
CA GLN A 176 -1.12 2.06 -12.15
C GLN A 176 -2.01 2.45 -10.95
N GLY A 177 -2.39 3.72 -10.84
CA GLY A 177 -3.34 4.19 -9.81
C GLY A 177 -4.71 3.52 -9.92
N ALA A 178 -5.24 3.36 -11.14
CA ALA A 178 -6.50 2.66 -11.37
C ALA A 178 -6.41 1.18 -10.96
N ILE A 179 -5.31 0.50 -11.32
CA ILE A 179 -5.02 -0.89 -10.94
C ILE A 179 -5.04 -1.05 -9.42
N PHE A 180 -4.33 -0.21 -8.67
CA PHE A 180 -4.28 -0.32 -7.21
C PHE A 180 -5.59 0.10 -6.51
N THR A 181 -6.38 0.97 -7.15
CA THR A 181 -7.74 1.29 -6.69
C THR A 181 -8.65 0.07 -6.78
N ILE A 182 -8.63 -0.62 -7.93
CA ILE A 182 -9.38 -1.87 -8.13
C ILE A 182 -8.86 -2.98 -7.22
N ASN A 183 -7.54 -3.07 -7.03
CA ASN A 183 -6.94 -4.03 -6.11
C ASN A 183 -7.39 -3.81 -4.65
N SER A 184 -7.53 -2.54 -4.24
CA SER A 184 -8.08 -2.20 -2.92
C SER A 184 -9.52 -2.69 -2.77
N LEU A 185 -10.33 -2.54 -3.81
CA LEU A 185 -11.71 -3.06 -3.82
C LEU A 185 -11.74 -4.61 -3.74
N PHE A 186 -10.85 -5.30 -4.45
CA PHE A 186 -10.70 -6.75 -4.33
C PHE A 186 -10.26 -7.17 -2.92
N ALA A 187 -9.31 -6.46 -2.32
CA ALA A 187 -8.84 -6.73 -0.96
C ALA A 187 -10.00 -6.61 0.05
N PHE A 188 -10.78 -5.52 0.04
CA PHE A 188 -11.92 -5.37 0.95
C PHE A 188 -12.99 -6.46 0.76
N ARG A 189 -13.21 -6.90 -0.48
CA ARG A 189 -14.13 -8.02 -0.76
C ARG A 189 -13.61 -9.35 -0.22
N GLN A 190 -12.32 -9.63 -0.39
CA GLN A 190 -11.70 -10.85 0.14
C GLN A 190 -11.64 -10.82 1.68
N ILE A 191 -11.44 -9.65 2.30
CA ILE A 191 -11.53 -9.45 3.75
C ILE A 191 -12.93 -9.83 4.25
N ARG A 192 -13.99 -9.33 3.58
CA ARG A 192 -15.39 -9.67 3.90
C ARG A 192 -15.67 -11.17 3.76
N GLN A 193 -15.08 -11.84 2.78
CA GLN A 193 -15.19 -13.30 2.64
C GLN A 193 -14.41 -14.05 3.72
N ALA A 194 -13.20 -13.58 4.06
CA ALA A 194 -12.35 -14.18 5.07
C ALA A 194 -12.91 -14.05 6.50
N GLU A 195 -13.68 -12.99 6.76
CA GLU A 195 -14.46 -12.78 7.98
C GLU A 195 -15.35 -13.99 8.31
N MET A 196 -16.00 -14.58 7.30
CA MET A 196 -16.95 -15.69 7.48
C MET A 196 -16.30 -17.02 7.93
N PHE A 197 -14.97 -17.12 7.92
CA PHE A 197 -14.23 -18.34 8.27
C PHE A 197 -13.26 -18.17 9.45
N ALA A 198 -13.36 -17.05 10.18
CA ALA A 198 -12.36 -16.61 11.14
C ALA A 198 -12.45 -17.29 12.54
N ASN A 199 -12.61 -18.62 12.65
CA ASN A 199 -12.73 -19.27 13.97
C ASN A 199 -11.40 -19.74 14.59
N ASN A 200 -10.36 -20.09 13.83
CA ASN A 200 -9.10 -20.61 14.40
C ASN A 200 -7.81 -19.82 14.06
N LYS A 201 -7.89 -18.85 13.14
CA LYS A 201 -6.72 -18.04 12.68
C LYS A 201 -7.08 -16.56 12.47
N LEU A 202 -8.00 -16.04 13.29
CA LEU A 202 -8.54 -14.69 13.17
C LEU A 202 -7.43 -13.64 13.15
N VAL A 203 -6.55 -13.65 14.15
CA VAL A 203 -5.45 -12.68 14.30
C VAL A 203 -4.46 -12.79 13.13
N LEU A 204 -4.14 -14.00 12.68
CA LEU A 204 -3.21 -14.22 11.56
C LEU A 204 -3.76 -13.60 10.27
N ASN A 205 -5.03 -13.90 9.98
CA ASN A 205 -5.70 -13.40 8.80
C ASN A 205 -5.85 -11.87 8.87
N ALA A 206 -6.15 -11.32 10.05
CA ALA A 206 -6.22 -9.89 10.24
C ALA A 206 -4.87 -9.22 9.95
N ILE A 207 -3.76 -9.72 10.50
CA ILE A 207 -2.40 -9.19 10.22
C ILE A 207 -2.04 -9.30 8.74
N PHE A 208 -2.39 -10.40 8.09
CA PHE A 208 -2.19 -10.58 6.65
C PHE A 208 -2.93 -9.48 5.87
N TRP A 209 -4.22 -9.28 6.15
CA TRP A 209 -5.03 -8.27 5.48
C TRP A 209 -4.59 -6.84 5.79
N THR A 210 -4.17 -6.55 7.02
CA THR A 210 -3.51 -5.29 7.38
C THR A 210 -2.30 -5.02 6.49
N THR A 211 -1.47 -6.04 6.25
CA THR A 211 -0.27 -5.93 5.40
C THR A 211 -0.65 -5.64 3.95
N GLU A 212 -1.66 -6.33 3.41
CA GLU A 212 -2.14 -6.09 2.05
C GLU A 212 -2.75 -4.68 1.89
N LEU A 213 -3.52 -4.21 2.88
CA LEU A 213 -4.07 -2.85 2.85
C LEU A 213 -2.98 -1.78 2.95
N LEU A 214 -1.98 -1.96 3.81
CA LEU A 214 -0.83 -1.03 3.90
C LEU A 214 -0.01 -1.01 2.61
N ASN A 215 0.24 -2.17 1.99
CA ASN A 215 0.89 -2.24 0.69
C ASN A 215 0.12 -1.47 -0.39
N ASN A 216 -1.20 -1.67 -0.46
CA ASN A 216 -2.06 -0.93 -1.40
C ASN A 216 -2.00 0.58 -1.14
N TYR A 217 -2.05 0.99 0.14
CA TYR A 217 -1.87 2.39 0.53
C TYR A 217 -0.55 2.95 0.01
N PHE A 218 0.57 2.26 0.24
CA PHE A 218 1.89 2.73 -0.18
C PHE A 218 2.04 2.78 -1.70
N HIS A 219 1.47 1.83 -2.44
CA HIS A 219 1.44 1.88 -3.89
C HIS A 219 0.64 3.09 -4.43
N LEU A 220 -0.52 3.37 -3.84
CA LEU A 220 -1.31 4.54 -4.19
C LEU A 220 -0.56 5.84 -3.83
N LEU A 221 0.06 5.90 -2.66
CA LEU A 221 0.90 7.04 -2.24
C LEU A 221 2.06 7.25 -3.23
N TYR A 222 2.68 6.17 -3.72
CA TYR A 222 3.76 6.23 -4.69
C TYR A 222 3.29 6.87 -5.99
N VAL A 223 2.13 6.45 -6.50
CA VAL A 223 1.50 7.03 -7.69
C VAL A 223 1.24 8.52 -7.50
N VAL A 224 0.63 8.92 -6.38
CA VAL A 224 0.34 10.34 -6.08
C VAL A 224 1.63 11.17 -6.03
N VAL A 225 2.64 10.73 -5.27
CA VAL A 225 3.92 11.43 -5.14
C VAL A 225 4.64 11.55 -6.48
N ARG A 226 4.63 10.49 -7.30
CA ARG A 226 5.27 10.48 -8.62
C ARG A 226 4.55 11.35 -9.64
N LEU A 227 3.22 11.38 -9.64
CA LEU A 227 2.45 12.29 -10.50
C LEU A 227 2.79 13.76 -10.22
N LEU A 228 2.98 14.11 -8.95
CA LEU A 228 3.40 15.46 -8.55
C LEU A 228 4.82 15.78 -8.99
N LEU A 229 5.75 14.83 -8.86
CA LEU A 229 7.12 14.96 -9.34
C LEU A 229 7.25 15.08 -10.87
N ILE A 230 6.28 14.56 -11.63
CA ILE A 230 6.23 14.75 -13.09
C ILE A 230 5.68 16.14 -13.40
N ARG A 231 4.55 16.51 -12.80
CA ARG A 231 3.89 17.81 -13.03
C ARG A 231 4.82 19.00 -12.76
N SER A 232 5.78 18.85 -11.85
CA SER A 232 6.72 19.91 -11.51
C SER A 232 7.91 20.07 -12.44
N ARG A 233 8.08 19.16 -13.41
CA ARG A 233 9.15 19.25 -14.41
C ARG A 233 8.69 19.94 -15.71
N ASP A 234 7.39 20.07 -15.90
CA ASP A 234 6.76 20.78 -17.02
C ASP A 234 6.40 22.22 -16.61
#